data_AF-A0A2K3J4G5-F1
#
_entry.id   AF-A0A2K3J4G5-F1
#
_cell.length_a   1.000
_cell.length_b   1.000
_cell.length_c   1.000
_cell.angle_alpha   90.00
_cell.angle_beta   90.00
_cell.angle_gamma   90.00
#
_symmetry.space_group_name_H-M   'P 1'
#
loop_
_entity.id
_entity.type
_entity.pdbx_description
1 polymer ?
#
loop_
_entity_poly.entity_id
_entity_poly.type
_entity_poly.pdbx_seq_one_letter_code
_entity_poly.pdbx_strand_id
1 'polypeptide(L)' 'GKSIAYAFLLALGKGSDTKWQYSQVEIEYGAFLKEYAKKLLEAKPENYHKALQDLLTASGTSESIEKNLS' A
#
# COMPACT_ATOMS: atom_id res chain seq x y z
N GLY A 1 4.87 4.56 -6.33
CA GLY A 1 4.19 5.80 -6.78
C GLY A 1 3.74 6.63 -5.59
N LYS A 2 3.53 7.94 -5.75
CA LYS A 2 3.12 8.85 -4.67
C LYS A 2 1.84 8.42 -3.95
N SER A 3 0.86 7.86 -4.65
CA SER A 3 -0.36 7.31 -4.06
C SER A 3 -0.11 6.14 -3.10
N ILE A 4 0.86 5.26 -3.41
CA ILE A 4 1.24 4.16 -2.50
C ILE A 4 1.86 4.73 -1.22
N ALA A 5 2.77 5.71 -1.35
CA ALA A 5 3.34 6.37 -0.18
C ALA A 5 2.26 7.04 0.69
N TYR A 6 1.28 7.70 0.05
CA TYR A 6 0.15 8.29 0.75
C TYR A 6 -0.73 7.24 1.45
N ALA A 7 -0.92 6.06 0.85
CA ALA A 7 -1.64 4.95 1.47
C ALA A 7 -0.99 4.49 2.79
N PHE A 8 0.35 4.39 2.82
CA PHE A 8 1.09 4.10 4.05
C PHE A 8 0.96 5.22 5.09
N LEU A 9 1.02 6.48 4.67
CA LEU A 9 0.79 7.62 5.58
C LEU A 9 -0.61 7.58 6.17
N LEU A 10 -1.63 7.26 5.38
CA LEU A 10 -3.00 7.09 5.86
C LEU A 10 -3.13 5.91 6.84
N ALA A 11 -2.48 4.78 6.56
CA ALA A 11 -2.48 3.61 7.44
C ALA A 11 -1.81 3.91 8.80
N LEU A 12 -0.78 4.76 8.81
CA LEU A 12 -0.06 5.21 10.00
C LEU A 12 -0.72 6.41 10.70
N GLY A 13 -1.87 6.89 10.21
CA GLY A 13 -2.58 8.05 10.79
C GLY A 13 -1.93 9.41 10.51
N LYS A 14 -0.99 9.48 9.56
CA LYS A 14 -0.22 10.70 9.19
C LYS A 14 -0.67 11.36 7.88
N GLY A 15 -1.70 10.84 7.23
CA GLY A 15 -2.11 11.32 5.90
C GLY A 15 -2.71 12.73 5.89
N SER A 16 -3.31 13.21 6.99
CA SER A 16 -3.89 14.56 7.07
C SER A 16 -2.84 15.65 6.88
N ASP A 17 -1.71 15.51 7.55
CA ASP A 17 -0.68 16.56 7.68
C ASP A 17 0.13 16.71 6.39
N THR A 18 0.16 15.65 5.59
CA THR A 18 0.89 15.58 4.32
C THR A 18 -0.04 15.71 3.11
N LYS A 19 -1.37 15.77 3.29
CA LYS A 19 -2.35 15.74 2.19
C LYS A 19 -2.09 16.81 1.12
N TRP A 20 -1.63 18.00 1.53
CA TRP A 20 -1.32 19.11 0.63
C TRP A 20 -0.18 18.83 -0.37
N GLN A 21 0.64 17.81 -0.13
CA GLN A 21 1.76 17.41 -0.99
C GLN A 21 1.33 16.53 -2.18
N TYR A 22 0.05 16.14 -2.23
CA TYR A 22 -0.50 15.18 -3.17
C TYR A 22 -1.59 15.82 -4.03
N SER A 23 -1.66 15.39 -5.30
CA SER A 23 -2.77 15.69 -6.20
C SER A 23 -4.05 14.95 -5.78
N GLN A 24 -5.19 15.41 -6.28
CA GLN A 24 -6.48 14.77 -6.00
C GLN A 24 -6.50 13.27 -6.40
N VAL A 25 -5.92 12.94 -7.56
CA VAL A 25 -5.81 11.55 -8.03
C VAL A 25 -4.94 10.71 -7.08
N GLU A 26 -3.83 11.28 -6.58
CA GLU A 26 -2.96 10.59 -5.63
C GLU A 26 -3.63 10.38 -4.27
N ILE A 27 -4.46 11.34 -3.83
CA ILE A 27 -5.25 11.26 -2.61
C ILE A 27 -6.29 10.16 -2.72
N GLU A 28 -7.09 10.15 -3.78
CA GLU A 28 -8.15 9.17 -4.01
C GLU A 28 -7.56 7.77 -4.15
N TYR A 29 -6.52 7.62 -4.96
CA TYR A 29 -5.90 6.33 -5.16
C TYR A 29 -5.16 5.83 -3.92
N GLY A 30 -4.49 6.71 -3.17
CA GLY A 30 -3.88 6.35 -1.90
C GLY A 30 -4.91 5.98 -0.83
N ALA A 31 -6.07 6.64 -0.81
CA ALA A 31 -7.17 6.27 0.07
C ALA A 31 -7.74 4.88 -0.26
N PHE A 32 -7.88 4.56 -1.54
CA PHE A 32 -8.23 3.21 -1.99
C PHE A 32 -7.22 2.15 -1.53
N LEU A 33 -5.92 2.44 -1.62
CA LEU A 33 -4.85 1.51 -1.25
C LEU A 33 -4.61 1.38 0.26
N LYS A 34 -5.20 2.26 1.09
CA LYS A 34 -4.95 2.33 2.54
C LYS A 34 -5.10 0.98 3.25
N GLU A 35 -6.18 0.25 2.97
CA GLU A 35 -6.45 -1.02 3.67
C GLU A 35 -5.46 -2.13 3.27
N TYR A 36 -4.92 -2.08 2.05
CA TYR A 36 -3.85 -2.99 1.61
C TYR A 36 -2.52 -2.65 2.29
N ALA A 37 -2.17 -1.35 2.36
CA ALA A 37 -0.99 -0.89 3.08
C ALA A 37 -1.06 -1.25 4.58
N LYS A 38 -2.23 -1.07 5.20
CA LYS A 38 -2.47 -1.46 6.61
C LYS A 38 -2.29 -2.96 6.83
N LYS A 39 -2.93 -3.80 5.99
CA LYS A 39 -2.77 -5.26 6.05
C LYS A 39 -1.31 -5.70 5.96
N LEU A 40 -0.53 -5.05 5.10
CA LEU A 40 0.90 -5.33 4.97
C LEU A 40 1.70 -4.91 6.21
N LEU A 41 1.43 -3.74 6.79
CA LEU A 41 2.08 -3.27 8.02
C LEU A 41 1.78 -4.17 9.23
N GLU A 42 0.57 -4.73 9.28
CA GLU A 42 0.10 -5.59 10.38
C GLU A 42 0.34 -7.09 10.10
N ALA A 43 0.90 -7.44 8.93
CA ALA A 43 1.09 -8.83 8.54
C ALA A 43 2.15 -9.52 9.41
N LYS A 44 1.80 -10.71 9.89
CA LYS A 44 2.78 -11.66 10.44
C LYS A 44 3.68 -12.19 9.32
N PRO A 45 4.90 -12.68 9.63
CA PRO A 45 5.84 -13.19 8.62
C PRO A 45 5.23 -14.19 7.64
N GLU A 46 4.39 -15.11 8.13
CA GLU A 46 3.70 -16.12 7.33
C GLU A 46 2.70 -15.53 6.31
N ASN A 47 2.19 -14.33 6.56
CA ASN A 47 1.21 -13.64 5.71
C ASN A 47 1.81 -12.47 4.93
N TYR A 48 3.06 -12.09 5.19
CA TYR A 48 3.70 -10.92 4.59
C TYR A 48 3.69 -10.96 3.06
N HIS A 49 4.09 -12.09 2.49
CA HIS A 49 4.13 -12.27 1.02
C HIS A 49 2.76 -12.11 0.39
N LYS A 50 1.72 -12.67 1.01
CA LYS A 50 0.34 -12.54 0.54
C LYS A 50 -0.13 -11.09 0.63
N ALA A 51 0.10 -10.43 1.76
CA ALA A 51 -0.30 -9.04 1.94
C ALA A 51 0.43 -8.09 0.95
N LEU A 52 1.70 -8.38 0.65
CA LEU A 52 2.47 -7.63 -0.33
C LEU A 52 1.96 -7.88 -1.75
N GLN A 53 1.67 -9.13 -2.11
CA GLN A 53 1.07 -9.47 -3.41
C GLN A 53 -0.28 -8.78 -3.59
N ASP A 54 -1.14 -8.81 -2.57
CA ASP A 54 -2.45 -8.14 -2.60
C ASP A 54 -2.30 -6.63 -2.85
N LEU A 55 -1.31 -5.98 -2.20
CA LEU A 55 -1.01 -4.56 -2.42
C LEU A 55 -0.51 -4.30 -3.85
N LEU A 56 0.40 -5.12 -4.38
CA LEU A 56 0.92 -4.96 -5.74
C LEU A 56 -0.18 -5.11 -6.79
N THR A 57 -1.01 -6.14 -6.65
CA THR A 57 -2.17 -6.37 -7.52
C THR A 57 -3.16 -5.21 -7.44
N ALA A 58 -3.47 -4.71 -6.24
CA ALA A 58 -4.31 -3.53 -6.08
C ALA A 58 -3.67 -2.25 -6.66
N SER A 59 -2.33 -2.17 -6.67
CA SER A 59 -1.60 -1.06 -7.28
C SER A 59 -1.54 -1.09 -8.82
N GLY A 60 -2.18 -2.09 -9.44
CA GLY A 60 -2.23 -2.27 -10.89
C GLY A 60 -1.01 -2.96 -11.48
N THR A 61 -0.11 -3.51 -10.66
CA THR A 61 1.05 -4.25 -11.11
C THR A 61 0.67 -5.71 -11.36
N SER A 62 1.04 -6.25 -12.52
CA SER A 62 0.90 -7.68 -12.85
C SER A 62 2.08 -8.52 -12.37
N GLU A 63 2.97 -7.92 -11.57
CA GLU A 63 4.14 -8.59 -11.02
C GLU A 63 3.69 -9.58 -9.96
N SER A 64 4.10 -10.83 -10.17
CA SER A 64 3.93 -11.88 -9.19
C SER A 64 5.22 -11.98 -8.41
N ILE A 65 5.12 -11.87 -7.09
CA ILE A 65 6.24 -12.19 -6.20
C ILE A 65 6.32 -13.72 -6.18
N GLU A 66 7.05 -14.27 -7.15
CA GLU A 66 7.42 -15.68 -7.08
C GLU A 66 8.12 -15.94 -5.76
N LYS A 67 7.80 -17.08 -5.15
CA LYS A 67 8.33 -17.52 -3.87
C LYS A 67 9.81 -17.94 -4.05
N ASN A 68 10.69 -17.00 -4.37
CA ASN A 68 12.15 -17.19 -4.38
C ASN A 68 12.72 -17.05 -2.96
N LEU A 69 12.10 -17.76 -2.03
CA LEU A 69 12.68 -18.11 -0.74
C LEU A 69 12.71 -19.63 -0.72
N SER A 70 13.91 -20.13 -1.02
CA SER A 70 14.43 -21.49 -0.82
C SER A 70 13.66 -22.35 0.17
#